data_AF-A0A4R6T6T8-F1
#
_entry.id   AF-A0A4R6T6T8-F1
#
_cell.length_a   1.000
_cell.length_b   1.000
_cell.length_c   1.000
_cell.angle_alpha   90.00
_cell.angle_beta   90.00
_cell.angle_gamma   90.00
#
_symmetry.space_group_name_H-M   'P 1'
#
loop_
_entity.id
_entity.type
_entity.pdbx_description
1 polymer ?
#
loop_
_entity_poly.entity_id
_entity_poly.type
_entity_poly.pdbx_seq_one_letter_code
_entity_poly.pdbx_strand_id
1 'polypeptide(L)'
;MKKLVLTLTFFAMVLGVQAQSKSIAALKEKYKGNEDFFQMELGGNFMNFAEGFKIDLDDKDMATVAKSVEKLNFLTLPENSATKGEFMALQKGLQRENYDLLMEAAEGKSGFMIYSKGNRTISDLVILVGDDKDGGMMVVELKGTFTQEMVNKAKSQLN
;
A
#
# COMPACT_ATOMS: atom_id res chain seq x y z
N MET A 1 -28.87 -14.11 -30.50
CA MET A 1 -28.68 -12.85 -29.74
C MET A 1 -28.50 -13.06 -28.23
N LYS A 2 -29.30 -13.92 -27.56
CA LYS A 2 -29.17 -14.17 -26.10
C LYS A 2 -27.82 -14.77 -25.66
N LYS A 3 -27.17 -15.57 -26.52
CA LYS A 3 -25.85 -16.18 -26.24
C LYS A 3 -24.70 -15.17 -26.25
N LEU A 4 -24.80 -14.09 -27.03
CA LEU A 4 -23.77 -13.04 -27.14
C LEU A 4 -23.72 -12.15 -25.90
N VAL A 5 -24.88 -11.87 -25.30
CA VAL A 5 -24.97 -11.07 -24.07
C VAL A 5 -24.29 -11.79 -22.90
N LEU A 6 -24.48 -13.10 -22.77
CA LEU A 6 -23.88 -13.90 -21.70
C LEU A 6 -22.35 -13.95 -21.79
N THR A 7 -21.79 -14.03 -23.00
CA THR A 7 -20.33 -14.01 -23.22
C THR A 7 -19.73 -12.64 -22.89
N LEU A 8 -20.45 -11.55 -23.19
CA LEU A 8 -20.00 -10.19 -22.90
C LEU A 8 -19.98 -9.89 -21.39
N THR A 9 -20.96 -10.43 -20.64
CA THR A 9 -21.01 -10.31 -19.17
C THR A 9 -19.85 -11.07 -18.50
N PHE A 10 -19.45 -12.23 -19.03
CA PHE A 10 -18.29 -12.97 -18.51
C PHE A 10 -16.96 -12.24 -18.76
N PHE A 11 -16.80 -11.57 -19.91
CA PHE A 11 -15.60 -10.76 -20.18
C PHE A 11 -15.51 -9.52 -19.27
N ALA A 12 -16.64 -8.92 -18.91
CA ALA A 12 -16.66 -7.78 -17.99
C ALA A 12 -16.26 -8.16 -16.55
N MET A 13 -16.51 -9.40 -16.10
CA MET A 13 -16.12 -9.86 -14.76
C MET A 13 -14.60 -9.99 -14.59
N VAL A 14 -13.85 -10.29 -15.65
CA VAL A 14 -12.38 -10.46 -15.56
C VAL A 14 -11.65 -9.12 -15.39
N LEU A 15 -12.29 -8.01 -15.79
CA LEU A 15 -11.70 -6.67 -15.68
C LEU A 15 -11.85 -6.03 -14.29
N GLY A 16 -12.64 -6.62 -13.40
CA GLY A 16 -12.90 -6.10 -12.04
C GLY A 16 -11.77 -6.28 -11.03
N VAL A 17 -10.71 -7.03 -11.35
CA VAL A 17 -9.59 -7.33 -10.44
C VAL A 17 -8.48 -6.24 -10.50
N GLN A 18 -8.72 -5.12 -11.16
CA GLN A 18 -7.73 -4.03 -11.34
C GLN A 18 -7.49 -3.16 -10.09
N ALA A 19 -8.13 -3.44 -8.96
CA ALA A 19 -7.95 -2.67 -7.74
C ALA A 19 -6.67 -3.02 -6.95
N GLN A 20 -5.91 -4.05 -7.35
CA GLN A 20 -4.64 -4.42 -6.71
C GLN A 20 -3.42 -4.01 -7.52
N SER A 21 -2.43 -3.36 -6.87
CA SER A 21 -1.16 -3.06 -7.53
C SER A 21 -0.51 -4.37 -8.01
N LYS A 22 -0.10 -4.40 -9.28
CA LYS A 22 0.52 -5.58 -9.88
C LYS A 22 1.90 -5.84 -9.28
N SER A 23 2.63 -4.78 -8.96
CA SER A 23 3.98 -4.84 -8.39
C SER A 23 3.95 -5.35 -6.96
N ILE A 24 3.00 -4.89 -6.15
CA ILE A 24 2.81 -5.40 -4.78
C ILE A 24 2.31 -6.85 -4.80
N ALA A 25 1.38 -7.18 -5.70
CA ALA A 25 0.91 -8.56 -5.87
C ALA A 25 2.04 -9.50 -6.31
N ALA A 26 2.90 -9.08 -7.23
CA ALA A 26 4.05 -9.85 -7.67
C ALA A 26 5.07 -10.06 -6.55
N LEU A 27 5.31 -9.03 -5.72
CA LEU A 27 6.19 -9.14 -4.56
C LEU A 27 5.65 -10.14 -3.55
N LYS A 28 4.36 -10.03 -3.20
CA LYS A 28 3.67 -10.98 -2.34
C LYS A 28 3.77 -12.42 -2.87
N GLU A 29 3.45 -12.62 -4.14
CA GLU A 29 3.47 -13.95 -4.77
C GLU A 29 4.87 -14.58 -4.75
N LYS A 30 5.91 -13.77 -4.90
CA LYS A 30 7.30 -14.22 -4.84
C LYS A 30 7.72 -14.70 -3.45
N TYR A 31 7.23 -14.05 -2.38
CA TYR A 31 7.67 -14.33 -1.01
C TYR A 31 6.70 -15.17 -0.18
N LYS A 32 5.48 -15.43 -0.64
CA LYS A 32 4.44 -16.19 0.10
C LYS A 32 4.86 -17.57 0.64
N GLY A 33 5.91 -18.17 0.08
CA GLY A 33 6.44 -19.48 0.49
C GLY A 33 7.66 -19.40 1.41
N ASN A 34 8.11 -18.20 1.76
CA ASN A 34 9.24 -17.99 2.67
C ASN A 34 8.72 -17.93 4.12
N GLU A 35 9.41 -18.62 5.03
CA GLU A 35 9.00 -18.73 6.44
C GLU A 35 9.13 -17.39 7.20
N ASP A 36 10.05 -16.53 6.78
CA ASP A 36 10.31 -15.21 7.36
C ASP A 36 9.51 -14.10 6.67
N PHE A 37 8.64 -14.44 5.71
CA PHE A 37 7.75 -13.48 5.06
C PHE A 37 6.48 -13.30 5.89
N PHE A 38 6.25 -12.06 6.32
CA PHE A 38 5.01 -11.69 6.99
C PHE A 38 4.08 -10.95 6.04
N GLN A 39 2.82 -11.36 6.02
CA GLN A 39 1.75 -10.67 5.31
C GLN A 39 0.50 -10.58 6.17
N MET A 40 -0.10 -9.40 6.18
CA MET A 40 -1.42 -9.16 6.76
C MET A 40 -2.28 -8.38 5.77
N GLU A 41 -3.48 -8.88 5.47
CA GLU A 41 -4.50 -8.13 4.72
C GLU A 41 -5.70 -7.87 5.63
N LEU A 42 -6.08 -6.61 5.76
CA LEU A 42 -7.24 -6.18 6.51
C LEU A 42 -8.17 -5.46 5.55
N GLY A 43 -9.42 -5.90 5.49
CA GLY A 43 -10.48 -5.21 4.74
C GLY A 43 -11.64 -4.89 5.65
N GLY A 44 -12.33 -3.78 5.38
CA GLY A 44 -13.49 -3.35 6.16
C GLY A 44 -13.18 -2.18 7.09
N ASN A 45 -13.81 -2.13 8.26
CA ASN A 45 -13.69 -0.98 9.16
C ASN A 45 -12.33 -0.96 9.87
N PHE A 46 -11.34 -0.29 9.28
CA PHE A 46 -10.00 -0.13 9.87
C PHE A 46 -10.04 0.49 11.28
N MET A 47 -11.07 1.28 11.62
CA MET A 47 -11.25 1.79 12.98
C MET A 47 -11.44 0.68 14.01
N ASN A 48 -12.22 -0.36 13.69
CA ASN A 48 -12.42 -1.49 14.61
C ASN A 48 -11.10 -2.24 14.86
N PHE A 49 -10.23 -2.27 13.85
CA PHE A 49 -8.88 -2.83 14.00
C PHE A 49 -8.03 -1.92 14.91
N ALA A 50 -7.94 -0.63 14.62
CA ALA A 50 -7.16 0.31 15.43
C ALA A 50 -7.60 0.32 16.90
N GLU A 51 -8.91 0.29 17.18
CA GLU A 51 -9.48 0.17 18.52
C GLU A 51 -9.07 -1.13 19.22
N GLY A 52 -9.12 -2.26 18.51
CA GLY A 52 -8.70 -3.57 19.04
C GLY A 52 -7.23 -3.64 19.42
N PHE A 53 -6.37 -2.86 18.74
CA PHE A 53 -4.93 -2.78 18.98
C PHE A 53 -4.52 -1.59 19.85
N LYS A 54 -5.48 -0.79 20.34
CA LYS A 54 -5.24 0.44 21.12
C LYS A 54 -4.25 1.39 20.44
N ILE A 55 -4.34 1.50 19.11
CA ILE A 55 -3.56 2.47 18.36
C ILE A 55 -4.11 3.85 18.71
N ASP A 56 -3.26 4.72 19.27
CA ASP A 56 -3.63 6.08 19.61
C ASP A 56 -3.85 6.89 18.31
N LEU A 57 -5.13 7.16 18.02
CA LEU A 57 -5.59 7.99 16.91
C LEU A 57 -6.25 9.28 17.43
N ASP A 58 -5.85 9.75 18.62
CA ASP A 58 -6.47 10.90 19.28
C ASP A 58 -6.32 12.22 18.49
N ASP A 59 -5.43 12.26 17.50
CA ASP A 59 -5.44 13.32 16.48
C ASP A 59 -6.66 13.15 15.54
N LYS A 60 -7.56 14.14 15.59
CA LYS A 60 -8.75 14.22 14.74
C LYS A 60 -8.44 14.06 13.25
N ASP A 61 -7.27 14.50 12.81
CA ASP A 61 -6.85 14.40 11.41
C ASP A 61 -6.45 12.95 11.07
N MET A 62 -5.79 12.23 11.98
CA MET A 62 -5.44 10.81 11.83
C MET A 62 -6.67 9.90 11.88
N ALA A 63 -7.61 10.17 12.78
CA ALA A 63 -8.87 9.45 12.83
C ALA A 63 -9.68 9.59 11.54
N THR A 64 -9.58 10.74 10.85
CA THR A 64 -10.27 10.97 9.58
C THR A 64 -9.62 10.18 8.44
N VAL A 65 -8.28 10.13 8.39
CA VAL A 65 -7.55 9.29 7.42
C VAL A 65 -7.84 7.81 7.65
N ALA A 66 -7.81 7.35 8.91
CA ALA A 66 -8.09 5.97 9.28
C ALA A 66 -9.50 5.52 8.87
N LYS A 67 -10.52 6.38 9.00
CA LYS A 67 -11.89 6.10 8.52
C LYS A 67 -12.01 5.98 7.00
N SER A 68 -11.13 6.64 6.27
CA SER A 68 -11.08 6.56 4.81
C SER A 68 -10.38 5.30 4.29
N VAL A 69 -9.70 4.54 5.15
CA VAL A 69 -9.04 3.27 4.78
C VAL A 69 -10.09 2.17 4.69
N GLU A 70 -10.24 1.61 3.49
CA GLU A 70 -11.11 0.47 3.18
C GLU A 70 -10.35 -0.86 3.22
N LYS A 71 -9.07 -0.82 2.84
CA LYS A 71 -8.18 -1.99 2.84
C LYS A 71 -6.76 -1.59 3.24
N LEU A 72 -6.12 -2.41 4.07
CA LEU A 72 -4.70 -2.34 4.40
C LEU A 72 -4.03 -3.66 4.01
N ASN A 73 -2.94 -3.59 3.26
CA ASN A 73 -2.03 -4.72 3.06
C ASN A 73 -0.68 -4.35 3.67
N PHE A 74 -0.18 -5.19 4.56
CA PHE A 74 1.10 -5.03 5.21
C PHE A 74 1.99 -6.22 4.88
N LEU A 75 3.20 -5.94 4.42
CA LEU A 75 4.18 -6.94 4.02
C LEU A 75 5.51 -6.62 4.72
N THR A 76 6.15 -7.64 5.30
CA THR A 76 7.55 -7.57 5.72
C THR A 76 8.31 -8.65 4.96
N LEU A 77 9.36 -8.24 4.25
CA LEU A 77 10.22 -9.15 3.52
C LEU A 77 11.29 -9.73 4.47
N PRO A 78 11.74 -10.97 4.22
CA PRO A 78 12.87 -11.56 4.92
C PRO A 78 14.12 -10.69 4.81
N GLU A 79 14.87 -10.59 5.90
CA GLU A 79 16.17 -9.91 5.94
C GLU A 79 17.16 -10.62 5.01
N ASN A 80 17.47 -10.01 3.86
CA ASN A 80 18.40 -10.59 2.91
C ASN A 80 19.11 -9.50 2.08
N SER A 81 20.25 -9.86 1.49
CA SER A 81 21.05 -8.94 0.67
C SER A 81 20.39 -8.54 -0.66
N ALA A 82 19.34 -9.24 -1.09
CA ALA A 82 18.58 -8.93 -2.31
C ALA A 82 17.47 -7.90 -2.07
N THR A 83 17.16 -7.54 -0.82
CA THR A 83 16.09 -6.61 -0.45
C THR A 83 16.23 -5.24 -1.12
N LYS A 84 17.46 -4.74 -1.29
CA LYS A 84 17.70 -3.49 -2.05
C LYS A 84 17.25 -3.57 -3.51
N GLY A 85 17.45 -4.74 -4.13
CA GLY A 85 16.98 -5.02 -5.49
C GLY A 85 15.45 -5.06 -5.57
N GLU A 86 14.79 -5.69 -4.58
CA GLU A 86 13.33 -5.70 -4.48
C GLU A 86 12.75 -4.31 -4.31
N PHE A 87 13.38 -3.49 -3.47
CA PHE A 87 12.97 -2.11 -3.22
C PHE A 87 13.02 -1.27 -4.50
N MET A 88 14.13 -1.33 -5.25
CA MET A 88 14.26 -0.65 -6.53
C MET A 88 13.29 -1.19 -7.60
N ALA A 89 13.03 -2.50 -7.60
CA ALA A 89 12.09 -3.13 -8.53
C ALA A 89 10.65 -2.67 -8.24
N LEU A 90 10.26 -2.63 -6.95
CA LEU A 90 8.95 -2.17 -6.51
C LEU A 90 8.75 -0.69 -6.84
N GLN A 91 9.73 0.18 -6.57
CA GLN A 91 9.68 1.59 -6.93
C GLN A 91 9.40 1.79 -8.43
N LYS A 92 10.16 1.10 -9.30
CA LYS A 92 9.95 1.15 -10.76
C LYS A 92 8.59 0.60 -11.17
N GLY A 93 8.12 -0.42 -10.47
CA GLY A 93 6.81 -1.02 -10.67
C GLY A 93 5.66 -0.06 -10.35
N LEU A 94 5.72 0.59 -9.19
CA LEU A 94 4.77 1.61 -8.76
C LEU A 94 4.72 2.79 -9.75
N GLN A 95 5.87 3.29 -10.21
CA GLN A 95 5.92 4.34 -11.22
C GLN A 95 5.22 3.93 -12.53
N ARG A 96 5.41 2.69 -13.00
CA ARG A 96 4.72 2.15 -14.19
C ARG A 96 3.21 1.98 -13.98
N GLU A 97 2.77 1.92 -12.74
CA GLU A 97 1.36 1.80 -12.35
C GLU A 97 0.70 3.16 -12.07
N ASN A 98 1.37 4.27 -12.44
CA ASN A 98 0.95 5.65 -12.23
C ASN A 98 0.83 6.04 -10.76
N TYR A 99 1.74 5.54 -9.92
CA TYR A 99 1.94 6.08 -8.59
C TYR A 99 2.94 7.25 -8.65
N ASP A 100 2.58 8.34 -7.99
CA ASP A 100 3.41 9.53 -7.83
C ASP A 100 4.13 9.51 -6.48
N LEU A 101 5.42 9.85 -6.47
CA LEU A 101 6.19 10.00 -5.23
C LEU A 101 5.73 11.26 -4.51
N LEU A 102 5.21 11.07 -3.30
CA LEU A 102 4.64 12.12 -2.47
C LEU A 102 5.62 12.66 -1.43
N MET A 103 6.48 11.80 -0.91
CA MET A 103 7.47 12.12 0.12
C MET A 103 8.56 11.07 0.08
N GLU A 104 9.79 11.51 0.27
CA GLU A 104 10.96 10.67 0.48
C GLU A 104 11.74 11.28 1.64
N ALA A 105 12.06 10.47 2.63
CA ALA A 105 12.92 10.84 3.72
C ALA A 105 13.94 9.72 3.94
N ALA A 106 15.21 10.10 4.05
CA ALA A 106 16.29 9.21 4.39
C ALA A 106 16.90 9.71 5.70
N GLU A 107 16.68 8.99 6.80
CA GLU A 107 17.32 9.27 8.08
C GLU A 107 18.40 8.23 8.36
N GLY A 108 19.65 8.61 8.14
CA GLY A 108 20.80 7.77 8.46
C GLY A 108 20.91 6.52 7.59
N LYS A 109 20.62 5.34 8.14
CA LYS A 109 20.69 4.04 7.44
C LYS A 109 19.32 3.44 7.13
N SER A 110 18.25 4.18 7.33
CA SER A 110 16.90 3.76 6.94
C SER A 110 16.21 4.89 6.19
N GLY A 111 15.35 4.52 5.25
CA GLY A 111 14.61 5.48 4.44
C GLY A 111 13.17 5.04 4.28
N PHE A 112 12.26 6.02 4.21
CA PHE A 112 10.89 5.77 3.83
C PHE A 112 10.48 6.60 2.62
N MET A 113 9.66 5.98 1.78
CA MET A 113 9.04 6.63 0.62
C MET A 113 7.54 6.42 0.66
N ILE A 114 6.80 7.49 0.40
CA ILE A 114 5.34 7.48 0.30
C ILE A 114 4.97 7.75 -1.15
N TYR A 115 4.21 6.84 -1.74
CA TYR A 115 3.64 6.96 -3.07
C TYR A 115 2.12 7.08 -2.98
N SER A 116 1.51 7.83 -3.90
CA SER A 116 0.05 7.87 -4.06
C SER A 116 -0.38 7.59 -5.47
N LYS A 117 -1.60 7.08 -5.63
CA LYS A 117 -2.26 6.95 -6.92
C LYS A 117 -3.61 7.64 -6.91
N GLY A 118 -3.90 8.35 -7.99
CA GLY A 118 -5.10 9.16 -8.14
C GLY A 118 -4.77 10.66 -8.18
N ASN A 119 -5.64 11.44 -8.81
CA ASN A 119 -5.46 12.89 -8.96
C ASN A 119 -6.18 13.66 -7.84
N ARG A 120 -7.45 14.01 -8.06
CA ARG A 120 -8.25 14.81 -7.11
C ARG A 120 -8.65 14.02 -5.86
N THR A 121 -8.78 12.71 -6.04
CA THR A 121 -9.08 11.75 -4.99
C THR A 121 -8.01 10.68 -5.09
N ILE A 122 -7.29 10.47 -3.99
CA ILE A 122 -6.25 9.46 -3.89
C ILE A 122 -6.93 8.15 -3.53
N SER A 123 -6.74 7.12 -4.37
CA SER A 123 -7.32 5.79 -4.20
C SER A 123 -6.40 4.86 -3.42
N ASP A 124 -5.08 5.05 -3.58
CA ASP A 124 -4.07 4.18 -3.02
C ASP A 124 -2.91 5.01 -2.47
N LEU A 125 -2.42 4.61 -1.30
CA LEU A 125 -1.17 5.07 -0.70
C LEU A 125 -0.27 3.86 -0.48
N VAL A 126 1.00 3.98 -0.84
CA VAL A 126 2.01 2.94 -0.64
C VAL A 126 3.17 3.53 0.12
N ILE A 127 3.43 3.02 1.31
CA ILE A 127 4.56 3.39 2.15
C ILE A 127 5.58 2.26 2.04
N LEU A 128 6.77 2.61 1.58
CA LEU A 128 7.93 1.73 1.55
C LEU A 128 8.88 2.16 2.66
N VAL A 129 9.29 1.22 3.51
CA VAL A 129 10.31 1.45 4.52
C VAL A 129 11.43 0.45 4.25
N GLY A 130 12.64 0.95 4.04
CA GLY A 130 13.84 0.14 3.88
C GLY A 130 14.82 0.40 5.00
N ASP A 131 15.43 -0.66 5.52
CA ASP A 131 16.56 -0.58 6.45
C ASP A 131 17.84 -1.09 5.76
N ASP A 132 18.85 -0.22 5.62
CA ASP A 132 20.15 -0.57 5.06
C ASP A 132 21.02 -1.38 6.05
N LYS A 133 20.70 -1.44 7.35
CA LYS A 133 21.47 -2.21 8.36
C LYS A 133 21.05 -3.67 8.37
N ASP A 134 19.75 -3.90 8.52
CA ASP A 134 19.20 -5.23 8.78
C ASP A 134 18.63 -5.84 7.49
N GLY A 135 18.63 -5.09 6.37
CA GLY A 135 18.16 -5.59 5.07
C GLY A 135 16.67 -5.93 5.06
N GLY A 136 15.93 -5.40 6.04
CA GLY A 136 14.49 -5.51 6.14
C GLY A 136 13.79 -4.50 5.22
N MET A 137 12.72 -4.95 4.58
CA MET A 137 11.83 -4.08 3.81
C MET A 137 10.40 -4.30 4.27
N MET A 138 9.73 -3.20 4.56
CA MET A 138 8.33 -3.17 4.92
C MET A 138 7.56 -2.40 3.85
N VAL A 139 6.41 -2.94 3.46
CA VAL A 139 5.49 -2.34 2.50
C VAL A 139 4.13 -2.25 3.14
N VAL A 140 3.58 -1.03 3.19
CA VAL A 140 2.21 -0.78 3.63
C VAL A 140 1.41 -0.18 2.48
N GLU A 141 0.40 -0.89 2.00
CA GLU A 141 -0.55 -0.43 1.00
C GLU A 141 -1.87 -0.10 1.70
N LEU A 142 -2.30 1.17 1.62
CA LEU A 142 -3.59 1.63 2.10
C LEU A 142 -4.47 1.96 0.89
N LYS A 143 -5.67 1.38 0.85
CA LYS A 143 -6.68 1.69 -0.16
C LYS A 143 -7.87 2.32 0.47
N GLY A 144 -8.46 3.25 -0.26
CA GLY A 144 -9.65 3.93 0.18
C GLY A 144 -9.87 5.20 -0.60
N THR A 145 -10.59 6.13 0.02
CA THR A 145 -10.93 7.41 -0.60
C THR A 145 -10.33 8.53 0.24
N PHE A 146 -9.15 9.01 -0.17
CA PHE A 146 -8.44 10.09 0.52
C PHE A 146 -8.52 11.39 -0.29
N THR A 147 -8.78 12.51 0.38
CA THR A 147 -8.64 13.82 -0.25
C THR A 147 -7.18 14.27 -0.19
N GLN A 148 -6.77 15.12 -1.13
CA GLN A 148 -5.42 15.68 -1.12
C GLN A 148 -5.12 16.45 0.19
N GLU A 149 -6.12 17.12 0.75
CA GLU A 149 -6.00 17.84 2.01
C GLU A 149 -5.69 16.89 3.18
N MET A 150 -6.39 15.75 3.26
CA MET A 150 -6.16 14.73 4.29
C MET A 150 -4.72 14.20 4.23
N VAL A 151 -4.23 13.91 3.02
CA VAL A 151 -2.86 13.43 2.82
C VAL A 151 -1.83 14.51 3.17
N ASN A 152 -2.08 15.76 2.81
CA ASN A 152 -1.18 16.86 3.16
C ASN A 152 -1.10 17.11 4.67
N LYS A 153 -2.23 17.01 5.40
CA LYS A 153 -2.25 17.11 6.87
C LYS A 153 -1.50 15.96 7.53
N ALA A 154 -1.69 14.74 7.04
CA ALA A 154 -0.95 13.58 7.52
C ALA A 154 0.57 13.76 7.37
N LYS A 155 1.02 14.31 6.24
CA LYS A 155 2.44 14.60 6.00
C LYS A 155 3.00 15.62 6.99
N SER A 156 2.25 16.67 7.34
CA SER A 156 2.75 17.70 8.27
C SER A 156 2.98 17.20 9.70
N GLN A 157 2.35 16.09 10.09
CA GLN A 157 2.55 15.46 11.40
C GLN A 157 3.77 14.52 11.45
N LEU A 158 4.36 14.21 10.29
CA LEU A 158 5.56 13.35 10.18
C LEU A 158 6.88 14.15 10.19
N ASN A 159 6.81 15.49 10.20
CA ASN A 159 7.94 16.41 10.24
C ASN A 159 8.17 16.98 11.63
#